data_AF-A0A3R8NEH4-F1
#
_entry.id   AF-A0A3R8NEH4-F1
#
_cell.length_a   1.000
_cell.length_b   1.000
_cell.length_c   1.000
_cell.angle_alpha   90.00
_cell.angle_beta   90.00
_cell.angle_gamma   90.00
#
_symmetry.space_group_name_H-M   'P 1'
#
loop_
_entity.id
_entity.type
_entity.pdbx_description
1 polymer ?
#
loop_
_entity_poly.entity_id
_entity_poly.type
_entity_poly.pdbx_seq_one_letter_code
_entity_poly.pdbx_strand_id
1 'polypeptide(L)'
;MRVEAPKAVRRFEQRAVLGADTPWRSARIYYLISGRTVSAGEHLAAVLKGTGRGLLIGETTAGAGSYGGTVELPGGYSAFIPVGRSYFPGSSGWDGTGVAPDVTAPRERALTEALIREGVAPAEAERLSSTHMPSGPMTKR
;
A
#
# COMPACT_ATOMS: atom_id res chain seq x y z
N MET A 1 -19.98 6.78 -10.91
CA MET A 1 -20.40 6.60 -12.31
C MET A 1 -19.80 5.30 -12.83
N ARG A 2 -20.61 4.38 -13.37
CA ARG A 2 -20.12 3.17 -14.05
C ARG A 2 -19.56 3.62 -15.40
N VAL A 3 -18.32 3.26 -15.70
CA VAL A 3 -17.70 3.48 -17.02
C VAL A 3 -17.75 2.13 -17.72
N GLU A 4 -18.33 2.07 -18.92
CA GLU A 4 -18.38 0.84 -19.72
C GLU A 4 -16.96 0.36 -20.05
N ALA A 5 -16.72 -0.94 -19.94
CA ALA A 5 -15.46 -1.56 -20.34
C ALA A 5 -15.58 -2.09 -21.79
N PRO A 6 -14.53 -1.97 -22.62
CA PRO A 6 -14.50 -2.63 -23.93
C PRO A 6 -14.79 -4.13 -23.80
N LYS A 7 -15.39 -4.75 -24.83
CA LYS A 7 -15.78 -6.17 -24.82
C LYS A 7 -14.64 -7.14 -24.43
N ALA A 8 -13.39 -6.76 -24.67
CA ALA A 8 -12.20 -7.55 -24.36
C ALA A 8 -11.68 -7.38 -22.92
N VAL A 9 -12.22 -6.45 -22.13
CA VAL A 9 -11.71 -6.10 -20.80
C VAL A 9 -12.73 -6.50 -19.74
N ARG A 10 -12.34 -7.42 -18.85
CA ARG A 10 -13.14 -7.76 -17.69
C ARG A 10 -12.92 -6.73 -16.59
N ARG A 11 -14.00 -6.06 -16.17
CA ARG A 11 -13.98 -5.16 -15.01
C ARG A 11 -14.50 -5.89 -13.78
N PHE A 12 -13.69 -5.89 -12.72
CA PHE A 12 -14.13 -6.25 -11.39
C PHE A 12 -14.28 -4.98 -10.56
N GLU A 13 -15.42 -4.83 -9.90
CA GLU A 13 -15.63 -3.76 -8.94
C GLU A 13 -15.61 -4.37 -7.55
N GLN A 14 -14.63 -3.96 -6.74
CA GLN A 14 -14.59 -4.32 -5.33
C GLN A 14 -15.24 -3.19 -4.54
N ARG A 15 -16.28 -3.53 -3.77
CA ARG A 15 -16.88 -2.64 -2.78
C ARG A 15 -16.67 -3.25 -1.41
N ALA A 16 -16.11 -2.47 -0.49
CA ALA A 16 -16.12 -2.83 0.91
C ALA A 16 -17.52 -2.52 1.47
N VAL A 17 -18.20 -3.55 1.98
CA VAL A 17 -19.40 -3.38 2.80
C VAL A 17 -18.92 -3.24 4.25
N LEU A 18 -19.53 -2.32 5.00
CA LEU A 18 -19.19 -2.16 6.41
C LEU A 18 -19.47 -3.48 7.16
N GLY A 19 -18.46 -3.97 7.87
CA GLY A 19 -18.59 -5.15 8.73
C GLY A 19 -19.38 -4.83 10.01
N ALA A 20 -19.48 -5.84 10.88
CA ALA A 20 -20.10 -5.71 12.20
C ALA A 20 -19.48 -4.57 13.02
N ASP A 21 -20.28 -3.99 13.92
CA ASP A 21 -19.83 -2.93 14.82
C ASP A 21 -18.92 -3.51 15.91
N THR A 22 -17.64 -3.60 15.56
CA THR A 22 -16.56 -4.06 16.44
C THR A 22 -15.67 -2.88 16.82
N PRO A 23 -14.88 -2.97 17.91
CA PRO A 23 -13.92 -1.91 18.26
C PRO A 23 -12.95 -1.55 17.11
N TRP A 24 -12.67 -2.50 16.21
CA TRP A 24 -11.85 -2.28 15.02
C TRP A 24 -12.47 -1.33 14.00
N ARG A 25 -13.77 -1.07 14.07
CA ARG A 25 -14.47 -0.15 13.17
C ARG A 25 -14.03 1.30 13.42
N SER A 26 -13.81 1.67 14.67
CA SER A 26 -13.38 3.02 15.09
C SER A 26 -11.90 3.12 15.44
N ALA A 27 -11.17 2.00 15.50
CA ALA A 27 -9.75 2.01 15.80
C ALA A 27 -8.94 2.87 14.81
N ARG A 28 -7.97 3.63 15.32
CA ARG A 28 -6.99 4.34 14.47
C ARG A 28 -6.13 3.32 13.73
N ILE A 29 -5.95 3.52 12.43
CA ILE A 29 -5.09 2.66 11.60
C ILE A 29 -3.94 3.51 11.08
N TYR A 30 -2.72 3.10 11.43
CA TYR A 30 -1.48 3.60 10.86
C TYR A 30 -0.90 2.54 9.96
N TYR A 31 -0.59 2.88 8.71
CA TYR A 31 0.05 1.96 7.78
C TYR A 31 1.44 2.47 7.41
N LEU A 32 2.46 1.74 7.85
CA LEU A 32 3.85 2.11 7.63
C LEU A 32 4.27 1.63 6.25
N ILE A 33 4.69 2.56 5.40
CA ILE A 33 5.05 2.27 4.01
C ILE A 33 6.45 2.74 3.69
N SER A 34 7.06 2.11 2.68
CA SER A 34 8.38 2.49 2.18
C SER A 34 8.48 2.20 0.69
N GLY A 35 9.62 2.54 0.08
CA GLY A 35 9.94 2.13 -1.30
C GLY A 35 10.03 0.61 -1.51
N ARG A 36 9.91 -0.21 -0.45
CA ARG A 36 9.82 -1.67 -0.50
C ARG A 36 8.39 -2.19 -0.43
N THR A 37 7.43 -1.35 -0.05
CA THR A 37 6.02 -1.69 -0.13
C THR A 37 5.67 -1.84 -1.61
N VAL A 38 5.30 -3.05 -2.02
CA VAL A 38 5.12 -3.41 -3.43
C VAL A 38 3.86 -4.26 -3.61
N SER A 39 3.24 -4.20 -4.79
CA SER A 39 2.13 -5.08 -5.19
C SER A 39 0.93 -4.97 -4.23
N ALA A 40 0.45 -6.08 -3.66
CA ALA A 40 -0.71 -6.09 -2.75
C ALA A 40 -0.56 -5.13 -1.56
N GLY A 41 0.67 -4.86 -1.09
CA GLY A 41 0.92 -3.85 -0.05
C GLY A 41 0.60 -2.43 -0.53
N GLU A 42 0.86 -2.13 -1.81
CA GLU A 42 0.51 -0.83 -2.41
C GLU A 42 -1.00 -0.72 -2.64
N HIS A 43 -1.65 -1.82 -3.00
CA HIS A 43 -3.10 -1.83 -3.13
C HIS A 43 -3.75 -1.53 -1.77
N LEU A 44 -3.26 -2.15 -0.68
CA LEU A 44 -3.74 -1.83 0.67
C LEU A 44 -3.49 -0.35 1.03
N ALA A 45 -2.30 0.18 0.74
CA ALA A 45 -1.98 1.59 0.94
C ALA A 45 -2.96 2.50 0.19
N ALA A 46 -3.17 2.24 -1.10
CA ALA A 46 -4.08 3.01 -1.94
C ALA A 46 -5.52 2.96 -1.40
N VAL A 47 -5.99 1.79 -0.95
CA VAL A 47 -7.33 1.62 -0.38
C VAL A 47 -7.49 2.38 0.94
N LEU A 48 -6.54 2.25 1.87
CA LEU A 48 -6.59 2.97 3.14
C LEU A 48 -6.60 4.49 2.94
N LYS A 49 -5.74 4.99 2.04
CA LYS A 49 -5.67 6.42 1.70
C LYS A 49 -6.92 6.89 0.97
N GLY A 50 -7.32 6.21 -0.10
CA GLY A 50 -8.46 6.61 -0.95
C GLY A 50 -9.81 6.54 -0.24
N THR A 51 -9.95 5.72 0.80
CA THR A 51 -11.15 5.66 1.64
C THR A 51 -11.07 6.54 2.89
N GLY A 52 -9.90 7.12 3.19
CA GLY A 52 -9.65 7.85 4.43
C GLY A 52 -9.68 6.98 5.70
N ARG A 53 -9.59 5.65 5.57
CA ARG A 53 -9.69 4.71 6.70
C ARG A 53 -8.39 4.62 7.51
N GLY A 54 -7.24 4.93 6.91
CA GLY A 54 -5.95 4.87 7.59
C GLY A 54 -5.03 6.01 7.21
N LEU A 55 -4.03 6.26 8.05
CA LEU A 55 -2.98 7.24 7.82
C LEU A 55 -1.70 6.53 7.38
N LEU A 56 -1.18 6.89 6.21
CA LEU A 56 0.05 6.32 5.67
C LEU A 56 1.25 7.14 6.15
N ILE A 57 2.24 6.46 6.73
CA ILE A 57 3.44 7.09 7.27
C ILE A 57 4.67 6.41 6.66
N GLY A 58 5.62 7.21 6.16
CA GLY A 58 6.90 6.71 5.66
C GLY A 58 7.28 7.29 4.29
N GLU A 59 7.63 6.42 3.35
CA GLU A 59 8.12 6.80 2.02
C GLU A 59 7.15 6.33 0.92
N THR A 60 7.22 6.97 -0.25
CA THR A 60 6.45 6.54 -1.43
C THR A 60 6.74 5.08 -1.78
N THR A 61 5.70 4.33 -2.14
CA THR A 61 5.80 2.90 -2.47
C THR A 61 6.48 2.63 -3.82
N ALA A 62 6.71 1.35 -4.15
CA ALA A 62 7.54 0.95 -5.28
C ALA A 62 6.97 1.25 -6.68
N GLY A 63 5.65 1.36 -6.82
CA GLY A 63 4.95 1.61 -8.08
C GLY A 63 4.62 0.37 -8.90
N ALA A 64 4.36 -0.79 -8.29
CA ALA A 64 3.90 -2.00 -8.96
C ALA A 64 2.37 -2.13 -8.87
N GLY A 65 1.66 -1.18 -9.49
CA GLY A 65 0.20 -1.09 -9.43
C GLY A 65 -0.54 -1.88 -10.51
N SER A 66 0.17 -2.27 -11.56
CA SER A 66 -0.31 -3.22 -12.55
C SER A 66 -0.20 -4.66 -12.05
N TYR A 67 -1.21 -5.47 -12.37
CA TYR A 67 -1.22 -6.90 -12.07
C TYR A 67 -1.20 -7.72 -13.36
N GLY A 68 -0.61 -8.90 -13.26
CA GLY A 68 -0.25 -9.71 -14.40
C GLY A 68 0.04 -11.14 -14.00
N GLY A 69 0.53 -11.90 -14.96
CA GLY A 69 1.03 -13.25 -14.73
C GLY A 69 2.28 -13.50 -15.56
N THR A 70 3.10 -14.43 -15.08
CA THR A 70 4.18 -14.98 -15.89
C THR A 70 3.59 -15.88 -16.97
N VAL A 71 3.99 -15.65 -18.22
CA VAL A 71 3.59 -16.44 -19.38
C VAL A 71 4.83 -17.09 -19.95
N GLU A 72 4.75 -18.39 -20.22
CA GLU A 72 5.79 -19.15 -20.91
C GLU A 72 5.84 -18.77 -22.40
N LEU A 73 7.04 -18.63 -22.92
CA LEU A 73 7.33 -18.29 -24.31
C LEU A 73 8.09 -19.46 -24.98
N PRO A 74 8.00 -19.60 -26.31
CA PRO A 74 8.76 -20.62 -27.03
C PRO A 74 10.27 -20.54 -26.73
N GLY A 75 10.93 -21.69 -26.63
CA GLY A 75 12.37 -21.77 -26.36
C GLY A 75 12.75 -21.75 -24.87
N GLY A 76 11.79 -21.91 -23.96
CA GLY A 76 12.05 -21.99 -22.51
C GLY A 76 12.25 -20.62 -21.84
N TYR A 77 11.82 -19.55 -22.51
CA TYR A 77 11.77 -18.21 -21.92
C TYR A 77 10.43 -17.99 -21.22
N SER A 78 10.38 -17.02 -20.31
CA SER A 78 9.12 -16.55 -19.74
C SER A 78 9.14 -15.04 -19.56
N ALA A 79 7.96 -14.43 -19.57
CA ALA A 79 7.79 -13.00 -19.37
C ALA A 79 6.61 -12.71 -18.45
N PHE A 80 6.77 -11.74 -17.55
CA PHE A 80 5.64 -11.20 -16.82
C PHE A 80 4.86 -10.22 -17.71
N ILE A 81 3.60 -10.55 -17.99
CA ILE A 81 2.73 -9.73 -18.84
C ILE A 81 1.70 -9.04 -17.95
N PRO A 82 1.71 -7.70 -17.83
CA PRO A 82 0.65 -6.98 -17.14
C PRO A 82 -0.65 -7.10 -17.94
N VAL A 83 -1.72 -7.56 -17.30
CA VAL A 83 -3.03 -7.75 -17.92
C VAL A 83 -4.11 -6.84 -17.33
N GLY A 84 -3.77 -6.08 -16.29
CA GLY A 84 -4.70 -5.15 -15.67
C GLY A 84 -4.01 -4.13 -14.78
N ARG A 85 -4.77 -3.11 -14.40
CA ARG A 85 -4.34 -2.05 -13.49
C ARG A 85 -5.42 -1.76 -12.45
N SER A 86 -4.99 -1.29 -11.29
CA SER A 86 -5.87 -0.82 -10.21
C SER A 86 -5.83 0.69 -10.11
N TYR A 87 -6.98 1.34 -9.95
CA TYR A 87 -7.08 2.80 -9.85
C TYR A 87 -8.38 3.22 -9.15
N PHE A 88 -8.37 4.42 -8.57
CA PHE A 88 -9.57 5.10 -8.11
C PHE A 88 -10.21 5.89 -9.25
N PRO A 89 -11.55 6.06 -9.30
CA PRO A 89 -12.19 6.91 -10.29
C PRO A 89 -11.55 8.32 -10.31
N GLY A 90 -11.10 8.77 -11.48
CA GLY A 90 -10.42 10.07 -11.65
C GLY A 90 -8.91 10.08 -11.36
N SER A 91 -8.33 8.95 -10.95
CA SER A 91 -6.88 8.78 -10.76
C SER A 91 -6.25 7.99 -11.91
N SER A 92 -4.97 8.26 -12.19
CA SER A 92 -4.13 7.45 -13.09
C SER A 92 -3.69 6.11 -12.48
N GLY A 93 -4.00 5.86 -11.20
CA GLY A 93 -3.45 4.74 -10.43
C GLY A 93 -2.09 5.09 -9.83
N TRP A 94 -1.36 4.06 -9.39
CA TRP A 94 -0.04 4.21 -8.74
C TRP A 94 1.08 3.44 -9.47
N ASP A 95 0.79 2.91 -10.65
CA ASP A 95 1.80 2.18 -11.43
C ASP A 95 2.90 3.13 -11.90
N GLY A 96 4.16 2.75 -11.68
CA GLY A 96 5.35 3.56 -11.96
C GLY A 96 5.58 4.73 -10.98
N THR A 97 4.57 5.21 -10.26
CA THR A 97 4.69 6.36 -9.35
C THR A 97 4.68 6.00 -7.87
N GLY A 98 4.09 4.86 -7.52
CA GLY A 98 3.81 4.48 -6.15
C GLY A 98 2.67 5.28 -5.51
N VAL A 99 2.32 4.89 -4.29
CA VAL A 99 1.37 5.56 -3.40
C VAL A 99 2.15 6.45 -2.46
N ALA A 100 1.87 7.75 -2.50
CA ALA A 100 2.51 8.72 -1.62
C ALA A 100 1.99 8.58 -0.17
N PRO A 101 2.85 8.73 0.85
CA PRO A 101 2.43 8.77 2.25
C PRO A 101 1.56 10.00 2.54
N ASP A 102 0.84 9.98 3.66
CA ASP A 102 0.20 11.17 4.22
C ASP A 102 1.16 11.94 5.12
N VAL A 103 2.07 11.22 5.78
CA VAL A 103 3.18 11.77 6.56
C VAL A 103 4.49 11.22 6.02
N THR A 104 5.28 12.09 5.41
CA THR A 104 6.62 11.74 4.94
C THR A 104 7.56 11.54 6.12
N ALA A 105 8.19 10.37 6.19
CA ALA A 105 9.24 10.05 7.15
C ALA A 105 10.19 9.02 6.55
N PRO A 106 11.49 9.02 6.92
CA PRO A 106 12.35 7.87 6.63
C PRO A 106 11.71 6.59 7.15
N ARG A 107 11.81 5.48 6.42
CA ARG A 107 11.16 4.22 6.82
C ARG A 107 11.57 3.75 8.22
N GLU A 108 12.80 4.02 8.67
CA GLU A 108 13.33 3.71 10.00
C GLU A 108 12.60 4.50 11.11
N ARG A 109 11.97 5.62 10.76
CA ARG A 109 11.29 6.53 11.68
C ARG A 109 9.77 6.37 11.65
N ALA A 110 9.23 5.66 10.66
CA ALA A 110 7.78 5.56 10.45
C ALA A 110 7.03 5.01 11.68
N LEU A 111 7.60 4.03 12.38
CA LEU A 111 7.00 3.49 13.60
C LEU A 111 7.03 4.50 14.76
N THR A 112 8.17 5.17 14.98
CA THR A 112 8.29 6.23 15.99
C THR A 112 7.25 7.32 15.75
N GLU A 113 7.08 7.76 14.50
CA GLU A 113 6.09 8.76 14.10
C GLU A 113 4.64 8.33 14.34
N ALA A 114 4.32 7.05 14.14
CA ALA A 114 3.01 6.50 14.44
C ALA A 114 2.72 6.47 15.95
N LEU A 115 3.70 6.01 16.74
CA LEU A 115 3.58 5.92 18.20
C LEU A 115 3.40 7.30 18.84
N ILE A 116 4.16 8.30 18.40
CA ILE A 116 4.01 9.68 18.88
C ILE A 116 2.59 10.21 18.58
N ARG A 117 2.05 9.93 17.39
CA ARG A 117 0.66 10.31 17.03
C ARG A 117 -0.39 9.57 17.84
N GLU A 118 -0.09 8.37 18.30
CA GLU A 118 -0.96 7.63 19.20
C GLU A 118 -0.96 8.20 20.62
N GLY A 119 0.06 9.03 20.97
CA GLY A 119 0.22 9.66 22.28
C GLY A 119 1.35 9.06 23.12
N VAL A 120 2.18 8.21 22.54
CA VAL A 120 3.35 7.64 23.21
C VAL A 120 4.44 8.71 23.33
N ALA A 121 5.03 8.84 24.52
CA ALA A 121 6.11 9.80 24.76
C ALA A 121 7.30 9.57 23.80
N PRO A 122 8.00 10.60 23.30
CA PRO A 122 9.04 10.41 22.30
C PRO A 122 10.14 9.40 22.69
N ALA A 123 10.65 9.46 23.91
CA ALA A 123 11.67 8.51 24.38
C ALA A 123 11.15 7.06 24.45
N GLU A 124 9.88 6.88 24.79
CA GLU A 124 9.21 5.58 24.78
C GLU A 124 9.05 5.05 23.36
N ALA A 125 8.59 5.92 22.45
CA ALA A 125 8.40 5.58 21.04
C ALA A 125 9.72 5.14 20.39
N GLU A 126 10.84 5.80 20.71
CA GLU A 126 12.16 5.38 20.23
C GLU A 126 12.57 4.02 20.75
N ARG A 127 12.33 3.74 22.04
CA ARG A 127 12.65 2.43 22.63
C ARG A 127 11.80 1.31 22.03
N LEU A 128 10.51 1.56 21.85
CA LEU A 128 9.60 0.60 21.22
C LEU A 128 9.98 0.37 19.76
N SER A 129 10.30 1.44 19.04
CA SER A 129 10.72 1.36 17.64
C SER A 129 11.99 0.54 17.49
N SER A 130 13.02 0.80 18.30
CA SER A 130 14.27 0.03 18.26
C SER A 130 14.09 -1.44 18.62
N THR A 131 13.18 -1.76 19.54
CA THR A 131 12.86 -3.15 19.93
C THR A 131 12.15 -3.92 18.82
N HIS A 132 11.35 -3.25 17.99
CA HIS A 132 10.53 -3.86 16.95
C HIS A 132 11.01 -3.56 15.52
N MET A 133 12.26 -3.09 15.37
CA MET A 133 12.81 -2.82 14.05
C MET A 133 12.83 -4.08 13.17
N PRO A 134 12.53 -3.98 11.86
CA PRO A 134 12.66 -5.09 10.96
C PRO A 134 14.12 -5.61 10.94
N SER A 135 14.31 -6.90 11.15
CA SER A 135 15.63 -7.56 11.14
C SER A 135 16.17 -7.86 9.74
N GLY A 136 15.32 -7.71 8.70
CA GLY A 136 15.72 -7.91 7.31
C GLY A 136 16.52 -6.74 6.74
N PRO A 137 17.32 -6.95 5.67
CA PRO A 137 18.08 -5.89 5.03
C PRO A 137 17.14 -4.78 4.58
N MET A 138 17.39 -3.55 5.04
CA MET A 138 16.54 -2.39 4.78
C MET A 138 16.82 -1.72 3.43
N THR A 139 17.89 -2.12 2.75
CA THR A 139 18.23 -1.68 1.40
C THR A 139 17.46 -2.47 0.33
N LYS A 140 17.13 -1.81 -0.79
CA LYS A 140 16.52 -2.45 -1.96
C LYS A 140 17.60 -3.36 -2.58
N ARG A 141 17.29 -4.66 -2.75
CA ARG A 141 18.13 -5.59 -3.53
C ARG A 141 17.94 -5.35 -5.02
#